data_AF-A0A2G9XJW5-F1
#
_entry.id   AF-A0A2G9XJW5-F1
#
_cell.length_a   1.000
_cell.length_b   1.000
_cell.length_c   1.000
_cell.angle_alpha   90.00
_cell.angle_beta   90.00
_cell.angle_gamma   90.00
#
_symmetry.space_group_name_H-M   'P 1'
#
loop_
_entity.id
_entity.type
_entity.pdbx_description
1 polymer ?
#
loop_
_entity_poly.entity_id
_entity_poly.type
_entity_poly.pdbx_seq_one_letter_code
_entity_poly.pdbx_strand_id
1 'polypeptide(L)'
;AAFVKQTMVLPAIDESTGIRVDFIFSFIPYESQAINRANHIRILGQDVFFARVEDLIIHKIFSGRPRDMEDVRIILLKNQDIDTRYIETWLMEFDAAADEKIFLSAFRALLK
;
A
#
# COMPACT_ATOMS: atom_id res chain seq x y z
N ALA A 1 -22.04 -6.94 -10.00
CA ALA A 1 -21.41 -5.78 -10.68
C ALA A 1 -21.37 -4.52 -9.82
N ALA A 2 -22.41 -4.19 -9.03
CA ALA A 2 -22.46 -2.94 -8.26
C ALA A 2 -21.26 -2.76 -7.29
N PHE A 3 -20.88 -3.81 -6.55
CA PHE A 3 -19.72 -3.77 -5.64
C PHE A 3 -18.44 -3.33 -6.35
N VAL A 4 -18.05 -4.03 -7.42
CA VAL A 4 -16.82 -3.73 -8.18
C VAL A 4 -16.82 -2.30 -8.71
N LYS A 5 -17.96 -1.80 -9.20
CA LYS A 5 -18.07 -0.41 -9.68
C LYS A 5 -17.96 0.64 -8.58
N GLN A 6 -18.27 0.29 -7.33
CA GLN A 6 -18.23 1.20 -6.19
C GLN A 6 -16.88 1.18 -5.48
N THR A 7 -16.28 -0.01 -5.34
CA THR A 7 -15.05 -0.21 -4.58
C THR A 7 -13.81 -0.29 -5.45
N MET A 8 -13.98 -0.53 -6.75
CA MET A 8 -12.90 -0.85 -7.68
C MET A 8 -12.09 -2.07 -7.23
N VAL A 9 -12.75 -2.99 -6.51
CA VAL A 9 -12.20 -4.29 -6.11
C VAL A 9 -13.05 -5.41 -6.70
N LEU A 10 -12.41 -6.30 -7.47
CA LEU A 10 -12.98 -7.56 -7.94
C LEU A 10 -12.45 -8.70 -7.05
N PRO A 11 -13.24 -9.16 -6.07
CA PRO A 11 -12.92 -10.37 -5.34
C PRO A 11 -13.15 -11.59 -6.24
N ALA A 12 -12.17 -12.48 -6.24
CA ALA A 12 -12.18 -13.73 -6.99
C ALA A 12 -11.71 -14.88 -6.09
N ILE A 13 -11.99 -16.10 -6.53
CA ILE A 13 -11.50 -17.33 -5.89
C ILE A 13 -10.93 -18.23 -6.98
N ASP A 14 -9.75 -18.78 -6.74
CA ASP A 14 -9.24 -19.86 -7.57
C ASP A 14 -9.99 -21.15 -7.22
N GLU A 15 -10.76 -21.71 -8.16
CA GLU A 15 -11.61 -22.86 -7.90
C GLU A 15 -10.81 -24.11 -7.52
N SER A 16 -9.57 -24.23 -7.98
CA SER A 16 -8.74 -25.42 -7.76
C SER A 16 -8.12 -25.47 -6.36
N THR A 17 -7.74 -24.32 -5.81
CA THR A 17 -7.06 -24.19 -4.51
C THR A 17 -7.95 -23.61 -3.41
N GLY A 18 -9.05 -22.95 -3.77
CA GLY A 18 -9.90 -22.20 -2.85
C GLY A 18 -9.30 -20.90 -2.35
N ILE A 19 -8.14 -20.47 -2.89
CA ILE A 19 -7.48 -19.23 -2.49
C ILE A 19 -8.29 -18.03 -2.97
N ARG A 20 -8.59 -17.12 -2.06
CA ARG A 20 -9.21 -15.83 -2.37
C ARG A 20 -8.17 -14.84 -2.89
N VAL A 21 -8.51 -14.16 -3.98
CA VAL A 21 -7.66 -13.15 -4.61
C VAL A 21 -8.52 -11.91 -4.86
N ASP A 22 -8.07 -10.75 -4.37
CA ASP A 22 -8.73 -9.48 -4.62
C ASP A 22 -7.95 -8.73 -5.71
N PHE A 23 -8.61 -8.40 -6.82
CA PHE A 23 -8.05 -7.56 -7.87
C PHE A 23 -8.48 -6.11 -7.64
N ILE A 24 -7.51 -5.24 -7.36
CA ILE A 24 -7.74 -3.81 -7.19
C ILE A 24 -7.44 -3.13 -8.52
N PHE A 25 -8.37 -2.32 -9.02
CA PHE A 25 -8.14 -1.54 -10.23
C PHE A 25 -7.50 -0.20 -9.87
N SER A 26 -6.37 0.09 -10.51
CA SER A 26 -5.58 1.29 -10.26
C SER A 26 -5.82 2.37 -11.31
N PHE A 27 -5.95 3.62 -10.88
CA PHE A 27 -6.27 4.79 -11.71
C PHE A 27 -5.43 6.02 -11.40
N ILE A 28 -4.74 6.06 -10.25
CA ILE A 28 -3.99 7.25 -9.85
C ILE A 28 -2.49 7.09 -10.11
N PRO A 29 -1.75 8.21 -10.33
CA PRO A 29 -0.31 8.17 -10.63
C PRO A 29 0.52 7.39 -9.59
N TYR A 30 0.15 7.51 -8.31
CA TYR A 30 0.78 6.76 -7.22
C TYR A 30 0.77 5.25 -7.48
N GLU A 31 -0.39 4.68 -7.80
CA GLU A 31 -0.55 3.24 -7.94
C GLU A 31 0.26 2.72 -9.12
N SER A 32 0.28 3.48 -10.23
CA SER A 32 1.13 3.17 -11.38
C SER A 32 2.61 3.17 -11.01
N GLN A 33 3.06 4.14 -10.21
CA GLN A 33 4.44 4.18 -9.73
C GLN A 33 4.76 3.04 -8.77
N ALA A 34 3.86 2.73 -7.82
CA ALA A 34 4.01 1.64 -6.86
C ALA A 34 4.10 0.27 -7.56
N ILE A 35 3.28 0.04 -8.59
CA ILE A 35 3.33 -1.18 -9.42
C ILE A 35 4.67 -1.26 -10.18
N ASN A 36 5.07 -0.17 -10.86
CA ASN A 36 6.29 -0.16 -11.66
C ASN A 36 7.58 -0.36 -10.84
N ARG A 37 7.56 0.03 -9.57
CA ARG A 37 8.72 -0.13 -8.68
C ARG A 37 8.70 -1.42 -7.86
N ALA A 38 7.71 -2.30 -8.02
CA ALA A 38 7.62 -3.53 -7.24
C ALA A 38 8.93 -4.32 -7.21
N ASN A 39 9.20 -5.01 -6.11
CA ASN A 39 10.33 -5.92 -5.98
C ASN A 39 10.02 -7.24 -6.71
N HIS A 40 10.90 -7.64 -7.63
CA HIS A 40 10.74 -8.88 -8.38
C HIS A 40 11.46 -10.00 -7.61
N ILE A 41 10.71 -10.97 -7.10
CA ILE A 41 11.25 -12.08 -6.31
C ILE A 41 10.86 -13.39 -6.99
N ARG A 42 11.86 -14.23 -7.29
CA ARG A 42 11.62 -15.57 -7.83
C ARG A 42 11.25 -16.53 -6.70
N ILE A 43 10.04 -17.05 -6.71
CA ILE A 43 9.55 -18.05 -5.75
C ILE A 43 9.11 -19.29 -6.51
N LEU A 44 9.64 -20.46 -6.14
CA LEU A 44 9.32 -21.76 -6.78
C LEU A 44 9.44 -21.73 -8.31
N GLY A 45 10.41 -20.96 -8.82
CA GLY A 45 10.59 -20.84 -10.27
C GLY A 45 9.49 -20.02 -10.96
N GLN A 46 8.82 -19.10 -10.27
CA GLN A 46 7.91 -18.09 -10.83
C GLN A 46 8.30 -16.68 -10.35
N ASP A 47 8.21 -15.68 -11.23
CA ASP A 47 8.43 -14.28 -10.83
C ASP A 47 7.18 -13.77 -10.11
N VAL A 48 7.37 -13.29 -8.90
CA VAL A 48 6.34 -12.70 -8.06
C VAL A 48 6.74 -11.28 -7.72
N PHE A 49 5.81 -10.34 -7.93
CA PHE A 49 6.02 -8.93 -7.73
C PHE A 49 5.46 -8.53 -6.36
N PHE A 50 6.32 -8.07 -5.47
CA PHE A 50 5.95 -7.61 -4.14
C PHE A 50 6.02 -6.08 -4.07
N ALA A 51 5.05 -5.45 -3.41
CA ALA A 51 5.14 -4.02 -3.10
C ALA A 51 6.45 -3.73 -2.33
N ARG A 52 7.05 -2.56 -2.59
CA ARG A 52 8.18 -2.11 -1.77
C ARG A 52 7.71 -1.75 -0.38
N VAL A 53 8.66 -1.71 0.56
CA VAL A 53 8.38 -1.38 1.96
C VAL A 53 7.75 0.01 2.11
N GLU A 54 8.18 0.98 1.30
CA GLU A 54 7.61 2.33 1.29
C GLU A 54 6.14 2.30 0.88
N ASP A 55 5.81 1.59 -0.19
CA ASP A 55 4.46 1.52 -0.73
C ASP A 55 3.52 0.74 0.22
N LEU A 56 4.05 -0.29 0.89
CA LEU A 56 3.34 -1.00 1.95
C LEU A 56 3.00 -0.08 3.13
N ILE A 57 3.94 0.79 3.53
CA ILE A 57 3.72 1.79 4.59
C ILE A 57 2.63 2.79 4.17
N ILE A 58 2.71 3.33 2.95
CA ILE A 58 1.73 4.29 2.42
C ILE A 58 0.33 3.66 2.43
N HIS A 59 0.17 2.43 1.94
CA HIS A 59 -1.12 1.73 1.95
C HIS A 59 -1.69 1.51 3.36
N LYS A 60 -0.83 1.18 4.33
CA LYS A 60 -1.23 0.99 5.74
C LYS A 60 -1.66 2.29 6.42
N ILE A 61 -1.00 3.40 6.09
CA ILE A 61 -1.38 4.70 6.65
C ILE A 61 -2.68 5.18 6.02
N PHE A 62 -2.82 5.02 4.69
CA PHE A 62 -4.02 5.41 3.97
C PHE A 62 -5.26 4.61 4.41
N SER A 63 -5.12 3.33 4.78
CA SER A 63 -6.24 2.53 5.30
C SER A 63 -6.77 3.02 6.65
N GLY A 64 -5.97 3.78 7.41
CA GLY A 64 -6.35 4.44 8.67
C GLY A 64 -6.75 3.49 9.82
N ARG A 65 -6.52 2.18 9.72
CA ARG A 65 -6.95 1.24 10.77
C ARG A 65 -5.96 1.25 11.94
N PRO A 66 -6.42 1.20 13.20
CA PRO A 66 -5.51 1.22 14.36
C PRO A 66 -4.42 0.14 14.35
N ARG A 67 -4.71 -1.06 13.82
CA ARG A 67 -3.73 -2.14 13.69
C ARG A 67 -2.65 -1.85 12.64
N ASP A 68 -3.00 -1.11 11.59
CA ASP A 68 -2.05 -0.79 10.53
C ASP A 68 -0.96 0.19 11.00
N MET A 69 -1.25 1.06 11.98
CA MET A 69 -0.25 1.96 12.57
C MET A 69 0.83 1.23 13.39
N GLU A 70 0.45 0.19 14.12
CA GLU A 70 1.41 -0.65 14.85
C GLU A 70 2.28 -1.46 13.89
N ASP A 71 1.68 -1.99 12.81
CA ASP A 71 2.43 -2.68 11.76
C ASP A 71 3.47 -1.74 11.11
N VAL A 72 3.09 -0.49 10.80
CA VAL A 72 4.03 0.50 10.24
C VAL A 72 5.19 0.76 11.19
N ARG A 73 4.94 0.90 12.50
CA ARG A 73 6.01 1.06 13.49
C ARG A 73 7.00 -0.11 13.45
N ILE A 74 6.49 -1.35 13.43
CA ILE A 74 7.33 -2.56 13.36
C ILE A 74 8.14 -2.60 12.06
N ILE A 75 7.53 -2.22 10.93
CA ILE A 75 8.20 -2.16 9.63
C ILE A 75 9.34 -1.12 9.65
N LEU A 76 9.09 0.08 10.17
CA LEU A 76 10.09 1.15 10.29
C LEU A 76 11.28 0.71 11.17
N LEU A 77 11.04 0.02 12.28
CA LEU A 77 12.10 -0.48 13.16
C LEU A 77 13.00 -1.52 12.47
N LYS A 78 12.43 -2.33 11.55
CA LYS A 78 13.15 -3.41 10.86
C LYS A 78 13.89 -2.94 9.61
N ASN A 79 13.59 -1.76 9.09
CA ASN A 79 14.11 -1.26 7.81
C ASN A 79 14.60 0.18 8.00
N GLN A 80 15.90 0.34 8.26
CA GLN A 80 16.48 1.66 8.55
C GLN A 80 16.76 2.50 7.29
N ASP A 81 16.85 1.86 6.12
CA ASP A 81 17.20 2.51 4.84
C ASP A 81 15.98 2.89 3.99
N ILE A 82 14.81 3.10 4.62
CA ILE A 82 13.57 3.47 3.93
C ILE A 82 13.68 4.89 3.36
N ASP A 83 13.18 5.09 2.14
CA ASP A 83 13.01 6.43 1.58
C ASP A 83 11.80 7.16 2.19
N THR A 84 12.01 7.81 3.33
CA THR A 84 10.97 8.59 4.01
C THR A 84 10.49 9.78 3.20
N ARG A 85 11.33 10.36 2.32
CA ARG A 85 10.95 11.50 1.48
C ARG A 85 9.92 11.08 0.43
N TYR A 86 10.09 9.89 -0.15
CA TYR A 86 9.09 9.30 -1.04
C TYR A 86 7.74 9.11 -0.33
N ILE A 87 7.76 8.55 0.88
CA ILE A 87 6.54 8.34 1.68
C ILE A 87 5.86 9.67 1.99
N GLU A 88 6.59 10.65 2.50
CA GLU A 88 6.03 11.97 2.82
C GLU A 88 5.44 12.67 1.60
N THR A 89 6.10 12.56 0.43
CA THR A 89 5.61 13.16 -0.82
C THR A 89 4.23 12.62 -1.17
N TRP A 90 4.05 11.30 -1.17
CA TRP A 90 2.76 10.71 -1.53
C TRP A 90 1.68 10.92 -0.50
N LEU A 91 2.00 10.84 0.80
CA LEU A 91 1.03 11.12 1.85
C LEU A 91 0.57 12.58 1.83
N MET A 92 1.45 13.51 1.45
CA MET A 92 1.09 14.92 1.25
C MET A 92 0.12 15.10 0.07
N GLU A 93 0.36 14.41 -1.05
CA GLU A 93 -0.56 14.42 -2.20
C GLU A 93 -1.94 13.82 -1.83
N PHE A 94 -1.96 12.78 -1.00
CA PHE A 94 -3.21 12.17 -0.53
C PHE A 94 -3.98 13.08 0.41
N ASP A 95 -3.28 13.73 1.35
CA ASP A 95 -3.87 14.76 2.22
C ASP A 95 -4.48 15.89 1.37
N ALA A 96 -3.75 16.39 0.37
CA ALA A 96 -4.23 17.42 -0.54
C ALA A 96 -5.47 16.98 -1.35
N ALA A 97 -5.49 15.73 -1.83
CA ALA A 97 -6.63 15.18 -2.56
C ALA A 97 -7.86 14.91 -1.68
N ALA A 98 -7.66 14.61 -0.40
CA ALA A 98 -8.72 14.36 0.58
C ALA A 98 -9.25 15.65 1.24
N ASP A 99 -8.60 16.80 1.02
CA ASP A 99 -8.82 18.05 1.78
C ASP A 99 -8.66 17.88 3.30
N GLU A 100 -7.74 17.00 3.69
CA GLU A 100 -7.43 16.62 5.07
C GLU A 100 -5.90 16.71 5.31
N LYS A 101 -5.47 16.65 6.58
CA LYS A 101 -4.04 16.64 6.96
C LYS A 101 -3.72 15.52 7.94
N ILE A 102 -4.28 14.34 7.69
CA ILE A 102 -4.27 13.23 8.63
C ILE A 102 -3.16 12.23 8.29
N PHE A 103 -2.89 11.97 7.02
CA PHE A 103 -1.97 10.92 6.62
C PHE A 103 -0.51 11.29 6.89
N LEU A 104 -0.07 12.48 6.47
CA LEU A 104 1.30 12.94 6.68
C LEU A 104 1.61 13.12 8.17
N SER A 105 0.66 13.67 8.92
CA SER A 105 0.82 13.88 10.36
C SER A 105 0.88 12.56 11.13
N ALA A 106 0.07 11.57 10.74
CA ALA A 106 0.12 10.21 11.27
C ALA A 106 1.48 9.55 11.02
N PHE A 107 2.03 9.65 9.81
CA PHE A 107 3.36 9.10 9.50
C PHE A 107 4.46 9.73 10.35
N ARG A 108 4.49 11.07 10.43
CA ARG A 108 5.50 11.81 11.20
C ARG A 108 5.44 11.52 12.69
N ALA A 109 4.25 11.19 13.22
CA ALA A 109 4.11 10.77 14.61
C ALA A 109 4.76 9.40 14.89
N LEU A 110 4.90 8.54 13.89
CA LEU A 110 5.54 7.22 14.02
C LEU A 110 7.06 7.25 13.89
N LEU A 111 7.63 8.35 13.37
CA LEU A 111 9.09 8.55 13.25
C LEU A 111 9.73 9.10 14.54
N LYS A 112 8.92 9.47 15.53
CA LYS A 112 9.38 9.95 16.85
C LYS A 112 9.60 8.79 17.81
#